data_AF-A0A2G6LGR1-F1
#
_entry.id   AF-A0A2G6LGR1-F1
#
_cell.length_a   1.000
_cell.length_b   1.000
_cell.length_c   1.000
_cell.angle_alpha   90.00
_cell.angle_beta   90.00
_cell.angle_gamma   90.00
#
_symmetry.space_group_name_H-M   'P 1'
#
loop_
_entity.id
_entity.type
_entity.pdbx_description
1 polymer ?
#
loop_
_entity_poly.entity_id
_entity_poly.type
_entity_poly.pdbx_seq_one_letter_code
_entity_poly.pdbx_strand_id
1 'polypeptide(L)'
;MSTKILTICGPKSISKDFIQSLLMSFKARQKCVLFVRKTNCLDIDTPEKDSYTLFEAGLDFSMLVTDKHCYLKSCDDVTQYLPIDGDVDWIIQDGEVYPSDIQLTLTENQQILTDSGKRFPQSPLTHLINWLEKENE
;
A
#
# COMPACT_ATOMS: atom_id res chain seq x y z
N MET A 1 12.42 1.72 16.58
CA MET A 1 11.57 2.63 15.77
C MET A 1 10.27 1.87 15.50
N SER A 2 9.12 2.53 15.58
CA SER A 2 7.84 1.89 15.24
C SER A 2 7.58 2.13 13.76
N THR A 3 7.23 1.10 13.01
CA THR A 3 6.76 1.25 11.63
C THR A 3 5.48 2.08 11.62
N LYS A 4 5.35 3.01 10.66
CA LYS A 4 4.11 3.78 10.42
C LYS A 4 3.37 3.28 9.20
N ILE A 5 2.04 3.22 9.30
CA ILE A 5 1.16 2.72 8.24
C ILE A 5 0.39 3.90 7.63
N LEU A 6 0.65 4.17 6.35
CA LEU A 6 0.07 5.23 5.55
C LEU A 6 -0.92 4.67 4.54
N THR A 7 -2.19 5.03 4.65
CA THR A 7 -3.24 4.60 3.74
C THR A 7 -3.57 5.66 2.71
N ILE A 8 -3.57 5.27 1.44
CA ILE A 8 -3.94 6.13 0.33
C ILE A 8 -5.34 5.76 -0.14
N CYS A 9 -6.23 6.74 -0.09
CA CYS A 9 -7.60 6.65 -0.56
C CYS A 9 -7.79 7.61 -1.74
N GLY A 10 -8.63 7.24 -2.70
CA GLY A 10 -9.00 8.12 -3.81
C GLY A 10 -9.29 7.35 -5.10
N PRO A 11 -9.56 8.07 -6.20
CA PRO A 11 -9.81 7.46 -7.49
C PRO A 11 -8.60 6.64 -7.96
N LYS A 12 -8.84 5.39 -8.40
CA LYS A 12 -7.78 4.48 -8.89
C LYS A 12 -6.96 5.06 -10.03
N SER A 13 -7.55 5.93 -10.84
CA SER A 13 -6.88 6.62 -11.96
C SER A 13 -5.78 7.57 -11.50
N ILE A 14 -5.85 8.08 -10.27
CA ILE A 14 -4.93 9.07 -9.71
C ILE A 14 -3.95 8.42 -8.71
N SER A 15 -4.37 7.34 -8.05
CA SER A 15 -3.58 6.71 -6.99
C SER A 15 -2.25 6.14 -7.49
N LYS A 16 -2.19 5.55 -8.70
CA LYS A 16 -0.99 4.85 -9.18
C LYS A 16 0.23 5.77 -9.33
N ASP A 17 0.10 6.88 -10.04
CA ASP A 17 1.21 7.81 -10.31
C ASP A 17 1.64 8.56 -9.04
N PHE A 18 0.66 8.87 -8.19
CA PHE A 18 0.91 9.46 -6.88
C PHE A 18 1.71 8.49 -5.97
N ILE A 19 1.26 7.24 -5.83
CA ILE A 19 1.94 6.20 -5.05
C ILE A 19 3.38 6.03 -5.53
N GLN A 20 3.60 5.94 -6.84
CA GLN A 20 4.94 5.80 -7.39
C GLN A 20 5.83 7.01 -7.05
N SER A 21 5.31 8.23 -7.18
CA SER A 21 6.03 9.45 -6.84
C SER A 21 6.35 9.53 -5.34
N LEU A 22 5.43 9.06 -4.50
CA LEU A 22 5.58 8.99 -3.05
C LEU A 22 6.67 7.98 -2.64
N LEU A 23 6.62 6.77 -3.19
CA LEU A 23 7.64 5.72 -2.97
C LEU A 23 9.03 6.20 -3.39
N MET A 24 9.14 6.85 -4.54
CA MET A 24 10.41 7.43 -5.01
C MET A 24 10.92 8.52 -4.06
N SER A 25 10.02 9.35 -3.51
CA SER A 25 10.39 10.41 -2.56
C SER A 25 10.92 9.84 -1.24
N PHE A 26 10.31 8.78 -0.72
CA PHE A 26 10.82 8.08 0.47
C PHE A 26 12.15 7.37 0.21
N LYS A 27 12.29 6.69 -0.94
CA LYS A 27 13.54 6.05 -1.34
C LYS A 27 14.69 7.04 -1.47
N ALA A 28 14.43 8.23 -2.01
CA ALA A 28 15.42 9.31 -2.10
C ALA A 28 15.91 9.79 -0.71
N ARG A 29 15.11 9.60 0.34
CA ARG A 29 15.45 9.88 1.75
C ARG A 29 16.00 8.66 2.49
N GLN A 30 16.33 7.59 1.77
CA GLN A 30 16.86 6.33 2.32
C GLN A 30 15.93 5.67 3.36
N LYS A 31 14.61 5.87 3.24
CA LYS A 31 13.63 5.18 4.09
C LYS A 31 13.34 3.77 3.55
N CYS A 32 13.26 2.81 4.45
CA CYS A 32 12.80 1.45 4.13
C CYS A 32 11.27 1.46 4.05
N VAL A 33 10.73 1.27 2.84
CA VAL A 33 9.30 1.35 2.59
C VAL A 33 8.77 0.06 1.98
N LEU A 34 7.72 -0.48 2.57
CA LEU A 34 6.93 -1.56 2.02
C LEU A 34 5.66 -0.98 1.37
N PHE A 35 5.36 -1.42 0.15
CA PHE A 35 4.08 -1.12 -0.49
C PHE A 35 3.16 -2.33 -0.40
N VAL A 36 1.92 -2.12 0.03
CA VAL A 36 0.92 -3.18 0.18
C VAL A 36 -0.38 -2.75 -0.52
N ARG A 37 -1.07 -3.67 -1.18
CA ARG A 37 -2.33 -3.38 -1.84
C ARG A 37 -3.35 -4.46 -1.55
N LYS A 38 -4.55 -4.05 -1.15
CA LYS A 38 -5.71 -4.95 -1.07
C LYS A 38 -6.39 -5.00 -2.44
N THR A 39 -6.49 -6.21 -3.01
CA THR A 39 -7.17 -6.42 -4.29
C THR A 39 -8.30 -7.43 -4.11
N ASN A 40 -9.53 -7.04 -4.46
CA ASN A 40 -10.71 -7.91 -4.31
C ASN A 40 -10.78 -9.00 -5.41
N CYS A 41 -10.20 -8.73 -6.58
CA CYS A 41 -10.09 -9.68 -7.68
C CYS A 41 -8.62 -9.74 -8.10
N LEU A 42 -7.92 -10.82 -7.77
CA LEU A 42 -6.66 -11.11 -8.43
C LEU A 42 -6.98 -11.40 -9.89
N ASP A 43 -6.37 -10.65 -10.81
CA ASP A 43 -6.26 -11.05 -12.21
C ASP A 43 -5.29 -12.25 -12.25
N ILE A 44 -5.76 -13.40 -11.76
CA ILE A 44 -5.07 -14.67 -11.98
C ILE A 44 -5.37 -14.96 -13.44
N ASP A 45 -4.50 -14.44 -14.30
CA ASP A 45 -4.63 -14.49 -15.75
C ASP A 45 -5.04 -15.89 -16.23
N THR A 46 -6.18 -15.92 -16.92
CA THR A 46 -6.71 -16.96 -17.83
C THR A 46 -7.22 -18.28 -17.22
N PRO A 47 -8.47 -18.70 -17.56
CA PRO A 47 -8.85 -20.11 -17.53
C PRO A 47 -7.80 -20.96 -18.25
N GLU A 48 -7.60 -22.21 -17.81
CA GLU A 48 -6.60 -23.20 -18.30
C GLU A 48 -5.22 -23.19 -17.62
N LYS A 49 -4.90 -22.25 -16.73
CA LYS A 49 -3.69 -22.35 -15.88
C LYS A 49 -3.98 -23.13 -14.61
N ASP A 50 -3.03 -23.97 -14.16
CA ASP A 50 -3.15 -24.80 -12.95
C ASP A 50 -3.54 -23.98 -11.70
N SER A 51 -3.07 -22.73 -11.61
CA SER A 51 -3.43 -21.79 -10.55
C SER A 51 -4.92 -21.39 -10.53
N TYR A 52 -5.60 -21.41 -11.68
CA TYR A 52 -7.02 -21.13 -11.82
C TYR A 52 -7.89 -22.36 -11.49
N THR A 53 -7.46 -23.57 -11.89
CA THR A 53 -8.17 -24.82 -11.54
C THR A 53 -8.10 -25.11 -10.04
N LEU A 54 -6.94 -24.83 -9.40
CA LEU A 54 -6.80 -24.90 -7.94
C LEU A 54 -7.65 -23.83 -7.21
N PHE A 55 -7.93 -22.71 -7.87
CA PHE A 55 -8.80 -21.63 -7.37
C PHE A 55 -10.29 -22.03 -7.38
N GLU A 56 -10.80 -22.67 -8.45
CA GLU A 56 -12.18 -23.16 -8.50
C GLU A 56 -12.45 -24.30 -7.50
N ALA A 57 -11.40 -25.03 -7.10
CA ALA A 57 -11.50 -26.14 -6.14
C ALA A 57 -11.70 -25.70 -4.68
N GLY A 58 -11.79 -24.40 -4.38
CA GLY A 58 -12.09 -23.89 -3.04
C GLY A 58 -10.95 -24.07 -2.03
N LEU A 59 -9.71 -24.22 -2.49
CA LEU A 59 -8.53 -24.35 -1.63
C LEU A 59 -7.97 -22.97 -1.28
N ASP A 60 -7.88 -22.68 0.03
CA ASP A 60 -7.27 -21.48 0.59
C ASP A 60 -5.74 -21.53 0.43
N PHE A 61 -5.22 -21.24 -0.77
CA PHE A 61 -3.78 -21.21 -1.01
C PHE A 61 -3.16 -19.84 -0.71
N SER A 62 -2.00 -19.88 -0.05
CA SER A 62 -1.00 -18.80 0.01
C SER A 62 -0.01 -18.94 -1.15
N MET A 63 0.11 -17.93 -2.02
CA MET A 63 1.04 -17.96 -3.17
C MET A 63 2.20 -16.98 -2.96
N LEU A 64 3.34 -17.50 -2.49
CA LEU A 64 4.58 -16.72 -2.44
C LEU A 64 5.35 -16.91 -3.75
N VAL A 65 5.47 -15.87 -4.58
CA VAL A 65 6.35 -15.89 -5.77
C VAL A 65 7.35 -14.73 -5.67
N THR A 66 8.53 -15.03 -5.17
CA THR A 66 9.69 -14.11 -5.19
C THR A 66 10.19 -13.98 -6.63
N ASP A 67 10.53 -12.79 -7.13
CA ASP A 67 11.50 -11.80 -6.63
C ASP A 67 11.05 -10.33 -6.86
N LYS A 68 9.93 -9.81 -6.35
CA LYS A 68 9.66 -9.43 -4.94
C LYS A 68 8.14 -9.21 -4.72
N HIS A 69 7.29 -9.99 -5.37
CA HIS A 69 5.83 -9.83 -5.29
C HIS A 69 5.21 -10.93 -4.41
N CYS A 70 4.83 -10.59 -3.18
CA CYS A 70 4.10 -11.50 -2.31
C CYS A 70 2.59 -11.44 -2.63
N TYR A 71 1.97 -12.57 -2.99
CA TYR A 71 0.54 -12.66 -3.28
C TYR A 71 -0.17 -13.50 -2.21
N LEU A 72 -0.75 -12.83 -1.22
CA LEU A 72 -1.57 -13.49 -0.21
C LEU A 72 -3.06 -13.30 -0.57
N LYS A 73 -3.78 -14.41 -0.80
CA LYS A 73 -5.24 -14.41 -0.92
C LYS A 73 -5.83 -15.14 0.28
N SER A 74 -6.29 -14.38 1.28
CA SER A 74 -7.08 -14.91 2.40
C SER A 74 -8.41 -14.16 2.45
N CYS A 75 -9.50 -14.89 2.73
CA CYS A 75 -10.76 -14.28 3.16
C CYS A 75 -10.65 -13.72 4.60
N ASP A 76 -9.63 -14.15 5.33
CA ASP A 76 -9.35 -13.76 6.71
C ASP A 76 -8.31 -12.63 6.79
N ASP A 77 -8.19 -12.05 7.98
CA ASP A 77 -7.21 -11.02 8.33
C ASP A 77 -5.77 -11.44 7.92
N VAL A 78 -5.26 -10.79 6.87
CA VAL A 78 -3.96 -11.07 6.27
C VAL A 78 -2.79 -10.55 7.08
N THR A 79 -3.04 -9.70 8.08
CA THR A 79 -2.00 -9.06 8.89
C THR A 79 -1.17 -10.08 9.69
N GLN A 80 -1.75 -11.22 10.03
CA GLN A 80 -1.08 -12.29 10.77
C GLN A 80 -0.05 -13.04 9.92
N TYR A 81 -0.18 -12.98 8.59
CA TYR A 81 0.67 -13.73 7.64
C TYR A 81 1.75 -12.85 7.00
N LEU A 82 1.68 -11.54 7.21
CA LEU A 82 2.68 -10.56 6.75
C LEU A 82 3.18 -9.77 7.97
N PRO A 83 4.01 -10.38 8.83
CA PRO A 83 4.57 -9.68 9.97
C PRO A 83 5.40 -8.49 9.48
N ILE A 84 5.18 -7.34 10.12
CA ILE A 84 5.98 -6.15 9.90
C ILE A 84 7.31 -6.37 10.61
N ASP A 85 8.34 -6.76 9.86
CA ASP A 85 9.68 -6.89 10.40
C ASP A 85 10.21 -5.51 10.86
N GLY A 86 11.02 -5.50 11.91
CA GLY A 86 11.50 -4.28 12.58
C GLY A 86 12.41 -3.36 11.75
N ASP A 87 12.68 -3.71 10.50
CA ASP A 87 13.54 -2.97 9.57
C ASP A 87 12.73 -2.07 8.60
N VAL A 88 11.41 -2.00 8.73
CA VAL A 88 10.54 -1.16 7.87
C VAL A 88 10.18 0.16 8.56
N ASP A 89 10.51 1.29 7.93
CA ASP A 89 10.14 2.62 8.44
C ASP A 89 8.67 2.93 8.14
N TRP A 90 8.22 2.62 6.93
CA TRP A 90 6.88 2.96 6.43
C TRP A 90 6.24 1.81 5.67
N ILE A 91 4.95 1.63 5.91
CA ILE A 91 4.07 0.83 5.06
C ILE A 91 3.14 1.78 4.33
N ILE A 92 3.19 1.78 3.00
CA ILE A 92 2.26 2.53 2.16
C ILE A 92 1.24 1.54 1.63
N GLN A 93 -0.04 1.74 1.96
CA GLN A 93 -1.10 0.85 1.54
C GLN A 93 -2.15 1.50 0.63
N ASP A 94 -2.51 0.76 -0.42
CA ASP A 94 -3.61 1.05 -1.35
C ASP A 94 -4.77 0.10 -1.04
N GLY A 95 -5.79 0.63 -0.38
CA GLY A 95 -6.76 -0.17 0.35
C GLY A 95 -6.24 -0.59 1.73
N GLU A 96 -7.16 -0.84 2.66
CA GLU A 96 -6.83 -1.13 4.05
C GLU A 96 -6.47 -2.62 4.24
N VAL A 97 -5.19 -2.87 4.49
CA VAL A 97 -4.62 -4.18 4.83
C VAL A 97 -4.27 -4.26 6.31
N TYR A 98 -3.58 -3.23 6.83
CA TYR A 98 -3.33 -3.05 8.25
C TYR A 98 -4.14 -1.85 8.78
N PRO A 99 -4.38 -1.76 10.09
CA PRO A 99 -4.91 -0.52 10.70
C PRO A 99 -4.04 0.68 10.33
N SER A 100 -4.68 1.77 9.91
CA SER A 100 -3.98 2.96 9.40
C SER A 100 -3.52 3.86 10.55
N ASP A 101 -2.26 4.32 10.52
CA ASP A 101 -1.80 5.41 11.40
C ASP A 101 -2.13 6.79 10.81
N ILE A 102 -2.01 6.90 9.48
CA ILE A 102 -2.25 8.14 8.73
C ILE A 102 -3.04 7.82 7.48
N GLN A 103 -4.08 8.60 7.20
CA GLN A 103 -4.87 8.50 5.97
C GLN A 103 -4.69 9.72 5.06
N LEU A 104 -4.38 9.46 3.79
CA LEU A 104 -4.30 10.45 2.72
C LEU A 104 -5.43 10.22 1.71
N THR A 105 -6.30 11.21 1.54
CA THR A 105 -7.36 11.22 0.53
C THR A 105 -6.93 12.07 -0.67
N LEU A 106 -6.74 11.42 -1.82
CA LEU A 106 -6.48 12.06 -3.10
C LEU A 106 -7.80 12.56 -3.69
N THR A 107 -7.81 13.83 -4.09
CA THR A 107 -8.95 14.48 -4.72
C THR A 107 -8.70 14.71 -6.21
N GLU A 108 -9.76 14.85 -7.01
CA GLU A 108 -9.66 15.15 -8.45
C GLU A 108 -9.02 16.52 -8.72
N ASN A 109 -9.08 17.44 -7.75
CA ASN A 109 -8.51 18.79 -7.85
C ASN A 109 -6.99 18.83 -7.57
N GLN A 110 -6.29 17.70 -7.71
CA GLN A 110 -4.85 17.57 -7.45
C GLN A 110 -4.44 17.97 -6.02
N GLN A 111 -5.34 17.83 -5.05
CA GLN A 111 -5.07 18.04 -3.63
C GLN A 111 -5.07 16.71 -2.87
N ILE A 112 -4.34 16.70 -1.77
CA ILE A 112 -4.26 15.62 -0.79
C ILE A 112 -4.85 16.16 0.50
N LEU A 113 -5.86 15.48 1.02
CA LEU A 113 -6.44 15.74 2.32
C LEU A 113 -5.94 14.69 3.32
N THR A 114 -5.38 15.15 4.42
CA THR A 114 -5.03 14.27 5.55
C THR A 114 -6.24 14.09 6.47
N ASP A 115 -6.27 13.00 7.22
CA ASP A 115 -7.18 12.79 8.36
C ASP A 115 -7.16 13.93 9.40
N SER A 116 -5.99 14.54 9.63
CA SER A 116 -5.83 15.71 10.49
C SER A 116 -6.40 17.02 9.89
N GLY A 117 -6.97 16.98 8.69
CA GLY A 117 -7.57 18.12 7.99
C GLY A 117 -6.58 19.01 7.23
N LYS A 118 -5.28 18.71 7.27
CA LYS A 118 -4.26 19.42 6.47
C LYS A 118 -4.42 19.11 4.98
N ARG A 119 -4.05 20.10 4.16
CA ARG A 119 -4.12 20.05 2.70
C ARG A 119 -2.73 20.22 2.09
N PHE A 120 -2.40 19.35 1.14
CA PHE A 120 -1.16 19.43 0.37
C PHE A 120 -1.46 19.34 -1.13
N PRO A 121 -0.65 19.96 -2.00
CA PRO A 121 -0.72 19.69 -3.42
C PRO A 121 -0.21 18.27 -3.72
N GLN A 122 -0.74 17.62 -4.77
CA GLN A 122 -0.25 16.31 -5.24
C GLN A 122 1.15 16.37 -5.86
N SER A 123 1.63 17.55 -6.22
CA SER A 123 3.01 17.80 -6.65
C SER A 123 3.37 19.28 -6.43
N PRO A 124 4.59 19.60 -5.97
CA PRO A 124 5.66 18.71 -5.52
C PRO A 124 5.39 18.12 -4.12
N LEU A 125 5.86 16.89 -3.86
CA LEU A 125 5.59 16.16 -2.61
C LEU A 125 6.43 16.59 -1.41
N THR A 126 7.40 17.49 -1.57
CA THR A 126 8.39 17.84 -0.53
C THR A 126 7.76 18.24 0.80
N HIS A 127 6.71 19.07 0.76
CA HIS A 127 6.01 19.53 1.96
C HIS A 127 5.22 18.40 2.64
N LEU A 128 4.62 17.50 1.86
CA LEU A 128 3.92 16.34 2.38
C LEU A 128 4.88 15.39 3.09
N ILE A 129 6.02 15.05 2.47
CA ILE A 129 6.97 14.11 3.08
C ILE A 129 7.58 14.70 4.36
N ASN A 130 7.93 15.99 4.36
CA ASN A 130 8.43 16.66 5.57
C ASN A 130 7.40 16.64 6.70
N TRP A 131 6.11 16.72 6.37
CA TRP A 131 5.06 16.61 7.35
C TRP A 131 4.93 15.17 7.85
N LEU A 132 4.89 14.17 6.96
CA LEU A 132 4.82 12.75 7.31
C LEU A 132 5.99 12.32 8.23
N GLU A 133 7.20 12.78 7.95
CA GLU A 133 8.37 12.47 8.79
C GLU A 133 8.25 13.03 10.20
N LYS A 134 7.65 14.23 10.37
CA LYS A 134 7.40 14.79 11.70
C LYS A 134 6.34 14.02 12.49
N GLU A 135 5.39 13.37 11.81
CA GLU A 135 4.39 12.51 12.46
C GLU A 135 4.96 11.11 12.81
N ASN A 136 6.19 10.81 12.36
CA ASN A 136 6.91 9.56 12.64
C ASN A 136 8.01 9.70 13.70
N GLU A 137 8.33 10.93 14.14
CA GLU A 137 9.23 11.21 15.27
C GLU A 137 8.49 11.13 16.62
#